data_AF-A0A382Y2J3-F1
#
_entry.id   AF-A0A382Y2J3-F1
#
_cell.length_a   1.000
_cell.length_b   1.000
_cell.length_c   1.000
_cell.angle_alpha   90.00
_cell.angle_beta   90.00
_cell.angle_gamma   90.00
#
_symmetry.space_group_name_H-M   'P 1'
#
loop_
_entity.id
_entity.type
_entity.pdbx_description
1 polymer ?
#
loop_
_entity_poly.entity_id
_entity_poly.type
_entity_poly.pdbx_seq_one_letter_code
_entity_poly.pdbx_strand_id
1 'polypeptide(L)'
;MTTPVLSEQLSQALPEDPSHSGVPENDLERAIGRQIRAFRGQLDMTGAQLARKASLSAGMLSKIENGVTSPSLATLKLLSQALQVPVT
;
A
#
# COMPACT_ATOMS: atom_id res chain seq x y z
N MET A 1 -30.84 15.53 54.74
CA MET A 1 -29.50 14.94 54.49
C MET A 1 -29.66 13.44 54.35
N THR A 2 -29.75 12.95 53.11
CA THR A 2 -29.34 11.59 52.66
C THR A 2 -29.60 11.49 51.16
N THR A 3 -28.56 11.69 50.37
CA THR A 3 -28.51 11.48 48.91
C THR A 3 -28.43 9.99 48.59
N PRO A 4 -29.12 9.47 47.55
CA PRO A 4 -28.72 8.21 46.94
C PRO A 4 -27.57 8.48 45.96
N VAL A 5 -26.45 7.78 46.08
CA VAL A 5 -25.40 7.77 45.06
C VAL A 5 -25.55 6.51 44.21
N LEU A 6 -25.85 6.75 42.95
CA LEU A 6 -26.09 5.84 41.82
C LEU A 6 -24.79 5.18 41.30
N SER A 7 -23.88 4.74 42.17
CA SER A 7 -22.51 4.37 41.76
C SER A 7 -22.32 2.91 41.35
N GLU A 8 -23.27 2.28 40.66
CA GLU A 8 -23.10 0.88 40.20
C GLU A 8 -23.49 0.63 38.73
N GLN A 9 -23.40 1.63 37.86
CA GLN A 9 -23.55 1.42 36.41
C GLN A 9 -22.52 2.23 35.62
N LEU A 10 -21.25 1.84 35.69
CA LEU A 10 -20.21 2.34 34.77
C LEU A 10 -19.15 1.27 34.48
N SER A 11 -19.59 0.04 34.22
CA SER A 11 -18.84 -0.89 33.38
C SER A 11 -19.31 -0.75 31.94
N GLN A 12 -19.32 0.50 31.45
CA GLN A 12 -19.43 0.77 30.02
C GLN A 12 -18.14 0.24 29.41
N ALA A 13 -18.28 -0.84 28.64
CA ALA A 13 -17.27 -1.26 27.69
C ALA A 13 -16.81 -0.01 26.94
N LEU A 14 -15.52 0.33 27.06
CA LEU A 14 -14.92 1.34 26.20
C LEU A 14 -15.25 0.92 24.77
N PRO A 15 -15.83 1.80 23.92
CA PRO A 15 -15.87 1.52 22.51
C PRO A 15 -14.41 1.33 22.07
N GLU A 16 -14.08 0.11 21.63
CA GLU A 16 -12.85 -0.17 20.89
C GLU A 16 -12.70 0.96 19.86
N ASP A 17 -11.66 1.78 19.98
CA ASP A 17 -11.40 2.89 19.07
C ASP A 17 -11.50 2.38 17.62
N PRO A 18 -12.50 2.79 16.81
CA PRO A 18 -12.57 2.39 15.43
C PRO A 18 -11.61 3.28 14.64
N SER A 19 -10.31 3.16 14.93
CA SER A 19 -9.25 3.74 14.09
C SER A 19 -9.06 2.89 12.82
N HIS A 20 -10.16 2.60 12.13
CA HIS A 20 -10.14 2.20 10.73
C HIS A 20 -11.18 3.06 10.01
N SER A 21 -10.87 4.35 9.92
CA SER A 21 -11.35 5.18 8.80
C SER A 21 -11.23 4.35 7.53
N GLY A 22 -12.31 4.21 6.74
CA GLY A 22 -12.43 3.32 5.58
C GLY A 22 -11.53 3.64 4.38
N VAL A 23 -10.33 4.15 4.65
CA VAL A 23 -9.23 4.34 3.72
C VAL A 23 -8.40 3.05 3.75
N PRO A 24 -8.23 2.35 2.63
CA PRO A 24 -7.30 1.22 2.56
C PRO A 24 -5.91 1.66 3.02
N GLU A 25 -5.31 0.95 3.97
CA GLU A 25 -3.98 1.25 4.54
C GLU A 25 -2.85 1.37 3.49
N ASN A 26 -3.08 0.97 2.24
CA ASN A 26 -2.09 0.90 1.16
C ASN A 26 -2.49 1.71 -0.10
N ASP A 27 -3.23 2.80 0.03
CA ASP A 27 -3.73 3.54 -1.15
C ASP A 27 -2.60 4.07 -2.06
N LEU A 28 -1.50 4.52 -1.48
CA LEU A 28 -0.33 5.00 -2.22
C LEU A 28 0.37 3.85 -2.96
N GLU A 29 0.63 2.73 -2.27
CA GLU A 29 1.27 1.55 -2.84
C GLU A 29 0.44 0.98 -4.00
N ARG A 30 -0.88 0.95 -3.84
CA ARG A 30 -1.78 0.53 -4.92
C ARG A 30 -1.76 1.51 -6.08
N ALA A 31 -1.67 2.82 -5.84
CA ALA A 31 -1.54 3.82 -6.90
C ALA A 31 -0.23 3.66 -7.68
N ILE A 32 0.89 3.48 -6.97
CA ILE A 32 2.20 3.20 -7.55
C ILE A 32 2.14 1.91 -8.38
N GLY A 33 1.59 0.83 -7.82
CA GLY A 33 1.48 -0.46 -8.48
C GLY A 33 0.65 -0.41 -9.77
N ARG A 34 -0.48 0.31 -9.76
CA ARG A 34 -1.29 0.58 -10.96
C ARG A 34 -0.47 1.29 -12.03
N GLN A 35 0.31 2.29 -11.66
CA GLN A 35 1.07 3.09 -12.61
C GLN A 35 2.23 2.30 -13.24
N ILE A 36 2.91 1.48 -12.45
CA ILE A 36 3.93 0.54 -12.95
C ILE A 36 3.30 -0.41 -13.98
N ARG A 37 2.14 -0.99 -13.66
CA ARG A 37 1.44 -1.91 -14.57
C ARG A 37 1.01 -1.22 -15.86
N ALA A 38 0.57 0.04 -15.78
CA ALA A 38 0.17 0.83 -16.95
C ALA A 38 1.35 1.10 -17.89
N PHE A 39 2.46 1.64 -17.38
CA PHE A 39 3.67 1.87 -18.20
C PHE A 39 4.24 0.57 -18.77
N ARG A 40 4.22 -0.50 -17.97
CA ARG A 40 4.63 -1.82 -18.45
C ARG A 40 3.77 -2.28 -19.64
N GLY A 41 2.45 -2.07 -19.57
CA GLY A 41 1.51 -2.38 -20.65
C GLY A 41 1.74 -1.56 -21.91
N GLN A 42 2.10 -0.27 -21.78
CA GLN A 42 2.44 0.58 -22.92
C GLN A 42 3.71 0.13 -23.66
N LEU A 43 4.58 -0.62 -22.98
CA LEU A 43 5.81 -1.20 -23.54
C LEU A 43 5.64 -2.67 -23.96
N ASP A 44 4.42 -3.21 -23.94
CA ASP A 44 4.11 -4.63 -24.23
C ASP A 44 4.96 -5.63 -23.43
N MET A 45 5.34 -5.26 -22.20
CA MET A 45 6.17 -6.11 -21.34
C MET A 45 5.34 -6.99 -20.42
N THR A 46 5.73 -8.25 -20.28
CA THR A 46 5.27 -9.12 -19.20
C THR A 46 5.87 -8.69 -17.85
N GLY A 47 5.21 -9.04 -16.74
CA GLY A 47 5.77 -8.78 -15.40
C GLY A 47 7.15 -9.44 -15.21
N ALA A 48 7.36 -10.64 -15.76
CA ALA A 48 8.66 -11.30 -15.71
C ALA A 48 9.76 -10.53 -16.47
N GLN A 49 9.44 -9.93 -17.63
CA GLN A 49 10.40 -9.11 -18.38
C GLN A 49 10.76 -7.83 -17.62
N LEU A 50 9.78 -7.11 -17.08
CA LEU A 50 10.05 -5.90 -16.29
C LEU A 50 10.87 -6.23 -15.04
N ALA A 51 10.53 -7.31 -14.33
CA ALA A 51 11.26 -7.72 -13.14
C ALA A 51 12.74 -7.98 -13.46
N ARG A 52 13.02 -8.73 -14.54
CA ARG A 52 14.41 -8.95 -14.99
C ARG A 52 15.11 -7.64 -15.36
N LYS A 53 14.45 -6.75 -16.09
CA LYS A 53 15.02 -5.46 -16.52
C LYS A 53 15.31 -4.51 -15.36
N ALA A 54 14.51 -4.57 -14.29
CA ALA A 54 14.68 -3.80 -13.06
C ALA A 54 15.56 -4.52 -12.00
N SER A 55 16.13 -5.69 -12.33
CA SER A 55 16.90 -6.53 -11.39
C SER A 55 16.11 -6.92 -10.12
N LEU A 56 14.81 -7.17 -10.26
CA LEU A 56 13.90 -7.62 -9.21
C LEU A 56 13.47 -9.07 -9.45
N SER A 57 13.04 -9.74 -8.39
CA SER A 57 12.32 -11.01 -8.55
C SER A 57 10.90 -10.76 -9.07
N ALA A 58 10.36 -11.70 -9.86
CA ALA A 58 8.98 -11.62 -10.36
C ALA A 58 7.96 -11.53 -9.22
N GLY A 59 8.21 -12.22 -8.09
CA GLY A 59 7.38 -12.15 -6.90
C GLY A 59 7.41 -10.77 -6.23
N MET A 60 8.58 -10.13 -6.18
CA MET A 60 8.71 -8.78 -5.64
C MET A 60 7.97 -7.77 -6.52
N LEU A 61 8.14 -7.82 -7.85
CA LEU A 61 7.39 -6.96 -8.75
C LEU A 61 5.87 -7.19 -8.62
N SER A 62 5.42 -8.44 -8.50
CA SER A 62 4.00 -8.74 -8.30
C SER A 62 3.44 -8.11 -7.03
N LYS A 63 4.18 -8.18 -5.91
CA LYS A 63 3.77 -7.52 -4.66
C LYS A 63 3.69 -6.00 -4.82
N ILE A 64 4.61 -5.40 -5.57
CA ILE A 64 4.62 -3.95 -5.83
C ILE A 64 3.43 -3.56 -6.72
N GLU A 65 3.20 -4.26 -7.85
CA GLU A 65 2.08 -3.96 -8.77
C GLU A 65 0.71 -4.09 -8.08
N ASN A 66 0.60 -4.99 -7.10
CA ASN A 66 -0.63 -5.19 -6.33
C ASN A 66 -0.74 -4.31 -5.07
N GLY A 67 0.28 -3.48 -4.78
CA GLY A 67 0.31 -2.63 -3.58
C GLY A 67 0.39 -3.40 -2.25
N VAL A 68 0.94 -4.61 -2.27
CA VAL A 68 1.12 -5.48 -1.09
C VAL A 68 2.36 -5.07 -0.28
N THR A 69 3.32 -4.38 -0.91
CA THR A 69 4.55 -3.94 -0.26
C THR A 69 4.89 -2.53 -0.68
N SER A 70 5.38 -1.73 0.27
CA SER A 70 5.89 -0.40 -0.01
C SER A 70 7.29 -0.50 -0.65
N PRO A 71 7.46 -0.09 -1.92
CA PRO A 71 8.77 -0.12 -2.57
C PRO A 71 9.69 0.97 -1.99
N SER A 72 10.98 0.68 -1.87
CA SER A 72 11.97 1.71 -1.52
C SER A 72 12.13 2.72 -2.66
N LEU A 73 12.66 3.92 -2.36
CA LEU A 73 13.02 4.90 -3.40
C LEU A 73 14.05 4.34 -4.40
N ALA A 74 14.97 3.48 -3.93
CA ALA A 74 15.92 2.80 -4.80
C ALA A 74 15.21 1.84 -5.77
N THR A 75 14.19 1.12 -5.29
CA THR A 75 13.34 0.25 -6.11
C THR A 75 12.56 1.05 -7.16
N LEU A 76 11.98 2.19 -6.77
CA LEU A 76 11.29 3.09 -7.70
C LEU A 76 12.22 3.62 -8.79
N LYS A 77 13.47 3.96 -8.45
CA LYS A 77 14.49 4.36 -9.42
C LYS A 77 14.85 3.25 -10.42
N LEU A 78 14.97 2.01 -9.96
CA LEU A 78 15.24 0.87 -10.87
C LEU A 78 14.06 0.62 -11.81
N LEU A 79 12.84 0.68 -11.29
CA LEU A 79 11.62 0.54 -12.09
C LEU A 79 11.47 1.67 -13.10
N SER A 80 11.75 2.91 -12.71
CA SER A 80 11.65 4.07 -13.60
C SER A 80 12.65 3.98 -14.76
N GLN A 81 13.89 3.54 -14.48
CA GLN A 81 14.90 3.25 -15.50
C GLN A 81 14.47 2.12 -16.44
N ALA A 82 13.92 1.03 -15.90
CA ALA A 82 13.44 -0.10 -16.69
C ALA A 82 12.23 0.28 -17.58
N LEU A 83 11.35 1.13 -17.07
CA LEU A 83 10.17 1.65 -17.75
C LEU A 83 10.46 2.88 -18.63
N GLN A 84 11.67 3.43 -18.58
CA GLN A 84 12.07 4.64 -19.31
C GLN A 84 11.18 5.86 -19.00
N VAL A 85 10.77 6.00 -17.74
CA VAL A 85 9.97 7.13 -17.24
C VAL A 85 10.74 7.89 -16.16
N PRO A 86 10.64 9.23 -16.10
CA PRO A 86 11.22 10.01 -15.01
C PRO A 86 10.45 9.77 -13.70
N VAL A 87 11.12 10.02 -12.56
CA VAL A 87 10.47 10.08 -11.24
C VAL A 87 10.12 11.56 -10.99
N THR A 88 8.83 11.88 -10.96
CA THR A 88 8.30 13.25 -10.79
C THR A 88 7.10 13.24 -9.87
#